data_AF-A0A838I7V9-F1
#
_entry.id   AF-A0A838I7V9-F1
#
_cell.length_a   1.000
_cell.length_b   1.000
_cell.length_c   1.000
_cell.angle_alpha   90.00
_cell.angle_beta   90.00
_cell.angle_gamma   90.00
#
_symmetry.space_group_name_H-M   'P 1'
#
loop_
_entity.id
_entity.type
_entity.pdbx_description
1 polymer ?
#
loop_
_entity_poly.entity_id
_entity_poly.type
_entity_poly.pdbx_seq_one_letter_code
_entity_poly.pdbx_strand_id
1 'polypeptide(L)'
;MAALNDPAHASCVEGALEAVAAGAAERDRHPRFPDEAFAELRAAGLLALTLPRPDGERVISHADEWHAVRSVARADGSVGRIYDGHLNAVERLAVAAAEPLRSEELDA
;
A
#
# COMPACT_ATOMS: atom_id res chain seq x y z
N MET A 1 -8.09 -8.48 -10.37
CA MET A 1 -8.04 -7.80 -11.69
C MET A 1 -9.05 -6.66 -11.86
N ALA A 2 -10.30 -6.74 -11.39
CA ALA A 2 -11.31 -5.69 -11.69
C ALA A 2 -11.03 -4.31 -11.04
N ALA A 3 -10.52 -4.25 -9.80
CA ALA A 3 -10.25 -2.98 -9.11
C ALA A 3 -8.99 -2.25 -9.62
N LEU A 4 -7.97 -3.01 -10.07
CA LEU A 4 -6.74 -2.45 -10.65
C LEU A 4 -6.88 -2.07 -12.13
N ASN A 5 -7.95 -2.53 -12.80
CA ASN A 5 -8.24 -2.23 -14.21
C ASN A 5 -9.22 -1.06 -14.40
N ASP A 6 -9.68 -0.42 -13.31
CA ASP A 6 -10.40 0.85 -13.41
C ASP A 6 -9.40 1.94 -13.86
N PRO A 7 -9.61 2.58 -15.03
CA PRO A 7 -8.69 3.59 -15.55
C PRO A 7 -8.53 4.80 -14.62
N ALA A 8 -9.57 5.14 -13.84
CA ALA A 8 -9.47 6.22 -12.85
C ALA A 8 -8.54 5.82 -11.70
N HIS A 9 -8.68 4.59 -11.19
CA HIS A 9 -7.79 4.07 -10.15
C HIS A 9 -6.34 3.94 -10.63
N ALA A 10 -6.13 3.46 -11.86
CA ALA A 10 -4.80 3.38 -12.46
C ALA A 10 -4.12 4.76 -12.56
N SER A 11 -4.87 5.80 -12.95
CA SER A 11 -4.37 7.17 -13.01
C SER A 11 -4.03 7.74 -11.62
N CYS A 12 -4.86 7.46 -10.60
CA CYS A 12 -4.54 7.84 -9.22
C CYS A 12 -3.26 7.16 -8.71
N VAL A 13 -3.09 5.87 -9.01
CA VAL A 13 -1.87 5.12 -8.64
C VAL A 13 -0.64 5.69 -9.32
N GLU A 14 -0.72 5.99 -10.62
CA GLU A 14 0.38 6.61 -11.36
C GLU A 14 0.78 7.97 -10.76
N GLY A 15 -0.20 8.84 -10.49
CA GLY A 15 0.06 10.14 -9.85
C GLY A 15 0.70 10.02 -8.47
N ALA A 16 0.28 9.04 -7.65
CA ALA A 16 0.90 8.78 -6.36
C ALA A 16 2.36 8.32 -6.52
N LEU A 17 2.65 7.43 -7.47
CA LEU A 17 4.02 6.97 -7.75
C LEU A 17 4.93 8.12 -8.22
N GLU A 18 4.41 9.02 -9.05
CA GLU A 18 5.14 10.23 -9.47
C GLU A 18 5.46 11.15 -8.28
N ALA A 19 4.49 11.38 -7.38
CA ALA A 19 4.70 12.16 -6.17
C ALA A 19 5.72 11.51 -5.22
N VAL A 20 5.67 10.19 -5.06
CA VAL A 20 6.70 9.43 -4.34
C VAL A 20 8.07 9.66 -4.99
N ALA A 21 8.20 9.45 -6.31
CA ALA A 21 9.48 9.60 -7.00
C ALA A 21 10.06 11.02 -6.90
N ALA A 22 9.21 12.05 -6.98
CA ALA A 22 9.63 13.45 -6.93
C ALA A 22 10.39 13.82 -5.64
N GLY A 23 10.03 13.21 -4.51
CA GLY A 23 10.68 13.45 -3.22
C GLY A 23 11.83 12.50 -2.87
N ALA A 24 12.12 11.49 -3.70
CA ALA A 24 13.02 10.39 -3.34
C ALA A 24 14.45 10.86 -3.07
N ALA A 25 15.01 11.67 -3.97
CA ALA A 25 16.40 12.16 -3.84
C ALA A 25 16.60 13.08 -2.62
N GLU A 26 15.58 13.83 -2.23
CA GLU A 26 15.65 14.70 -1.04
C GLU A 26 15.58 13.87 0.24
N ARG A 27 14.69 12.88 0.29
CA ARG A 27 14.59 11.95 1.44
C ARG A 27 15.83 11.10 1.62
N ASP A 28 16.47 10.68 0.53
CA ASP A 28 17.74 9.95 0.58
C ASP A 28 18.86 10.80 1.22
N ARG A 29 18.94 12.10 0.86
CA ARG A 29 19.91 13.04 1.46
C ARG A 29 19.58 13.41 2.89
N HIS A 30 18.29 13.52 3.22
CA HIS A 30 17.81 13.94 4.53
C HIS A 30 16.77 12.96 5.07
N PRO A 31 17.21 11.82 5.65
CA PRO A 31 16.31 10.74 6.06
C PRO A 31 15.30 11.20 7.09
N ARG A 32 14.02 11.06 6.74
CA ARG A 32 12.87 11.29 7.62
C ARG A 32 11.76 10.32 7.24
N PHE A 33 10.79 10.13 8.14
CA PHE A 33 9.62 9.35 7.79
C PHE A 33 8.90 10.01 6.60
N PRO A 34 8.46 9.23 5.58
CA PRO A 34 7.94 9.79 4.34
C PRO A 34 6.42 10.05 4.43
N ASP A 35 5.99 10.93 5.36
CA ASP A 35 4.56 11.22 5.62
C ASP A 35 3.77 11.58 4.36
N GLU A 36 4.31 12.50 3.56
CA GLU A 36 3.70 12.97 2.31
C GLU A 36 3.53 11.83 1.30
N ALA A 37 4.55 10.97 1.15
CA ALA A 37 4.47 9.81 0.27
C ALA A 37 3.36 8.84 0.72
N PHE A 38 3.24 8.58 2.02
CA PHE A 38 2.18 7.71 2.55
C PHE A 38 0.79 8.33 2.41
N ALA A 39 0.67 9.66 2.49
CA ALA A 39 -0.59 10.34 2.20
C ALA A 39 -1.03 10.13 0.75
N GLU A 40 -0.10 10.21 -0.22
CA GLU A 40 -0.38 9.93 -1.63
C GLU A 40 -0.76 8.46 -1.87
N LEU A 41 -0.02 7.52 -1.27
CA LEU A 41 -0.35 6.08 -1.34
C LEU A 41 -1.73 5.79 -0.72
N ARG A 42 -2.10 6.48 0.36
CA ARG A 42 -3.43 6.39 0.98
C ARG A 42 -4.51 6.92 0.04
N ALA A 43 -4.30 8.09 -0.57
CA ALA A 43 -5.25 8.69 -1.49
C ALA A 43 -5.47 7.81 -2.74
N ALA A 44 -4.44 7.12 -3.21
CA ALA A 44 -4.52 6.14 -4.28
C ALA A 44 -5.10 4.77 -3.85
N GLY A 45 -5.43 4.58 -2.56
CA GLY A 45 -5.99 3.34 -2.04
C GLY A 45 -4.99 2.19 -1.85
N LEU A 46 -3.70 2.44 -2.03
CA LEU A 46 -2.66 1.39 -1.96
C LEU A 46 -2.47 0.84 -0.54
N LEU A 47 -2.73 1.65 0.50
CA LEU A 47 -2.62 1.16 1.89
C LEU A 47 -3.70 0.14 2.27
N ALA A 48 -4.80 0.07 1.52
CA ALA A 48 -5.90 -0.86 1.73
C ALA A 48 -5.90 -2.02 0.71
N LEU A 49 -4.86 -2.12 -0.13
CA LEU A 49 -4.81 -2.99 -1.30
C LEU A 49 -5.04 -4.47 -0.98
N THR A 50 -4.56 -4.93 0.18
CA THR A 50 -4.60 -6.34 0.60
C THR A 50 -5.68 -6.64 1.63
N LEU A 51 -6.56 -5.68 1.94
CA LEU A 51 -7.67 -5.92 2.85
C LEU A 51 -8.51 -7.12 2.37
N PRO A 52 -8.79 -8.10 3.25
CA PRO A 52 -9.65 -9.21 2.91
C PRO A 52 -11.10 -8.74 2.76
N ARG A 53 -11.90 -9.53 2.04
CA ARG A 53 -13.35 -9.40 2.04
C ARG A 53 -13.91 -9.81 3.42
N PRO A 54 -15.18 -9.48 3.74
CA PRO A 54 -15.81 -9.88 5.00
C PRO A 54 -15.83 -11.39 5.27
N ASP A 55 -15.69 -12.23 4.22
CA ASP A 55 -15.57 -13.68 4.32
C ASP A 55 -14.13 -14.18 4.54
N GLY A 56 -13.15 -13.26 4.65
CA GLY A 56 -11.73 -13.54 4.85
C GLY A 56 -10.96 -13.79 3.56
N GLU A 57 -11.60 -13.79 2.39
CA GLU A 57 -10.91 -14.03 1.11
C GLU A 57 -10.14 -12.80 0.61
N ARG A 58 -8.98 -13.04 0.01
CA ARG A 58 -8.14 -11.98 -0.57
C ARG A 58 -8.79 -11.41 -1.84
N VAL A 59 -8.85 -10.09 -1.95
CA VAL A 59 -9.43 -9.39 -3.11
C VAL A 59 -8.50 -9.42 -4.34
N ILE A 60 -7.18 -9.41 -4.12
CA ILE A 60 -6.15 -9.38 -5.17
C ILE A 60 -5.25 -10.62 -5.15
N SER A 61 -4.50 -10.88 -6.22
CA SER A 61 -3.50 -11.95 -6.20
C SER A 61 -2.20 -11.49 -5.52
N HIS A 62 -1.36 -12.43 -5.05
CA HIS A 62 0.00 -12.09 -4.60
C HIS A 62 0.82 -11.45 -5.74
N ALA A 63 0.57 -11.80 -7.00
CA ALA A 63 1.27 -11.18 -8.12
C ALA A 63 0.93 -9.68 -8.24
N ASP A 64 -0.32 -9.31 -8.02
CA ASP A 64 -0.77 -7.92 -7.99
C ASP A 64 -0.13 -7.16 -6.81
N GLU A 65 -0.07 -7.79 -5.64
CA GLU A 65 0.58 -7.22 -4.45
C GLU A 65 2.07 -6.94 -4.70
N TRP A 66 2.79 -7.95 -5.19
CA TRP A 66 4.21 -7.82 -5.52
C TRP A 66 4.46 -6.80 -6.65
N HIS A 67 3.51 -6.66 -7.57
CA HIS A 67 3.57 -5.61 -8.59
C HIS A 67 3.50 -4.23 -7.93
N ALA A 68 2.54 -3.99 -7.03
CA ALA A 68 2.42 -2.72 -6.30
C ALA A 68 3.67 -2.41 -5.47
N VAL A 69 4.17 -3.38 -4.70
CA VAL A 69 5.40 -3.22 -3.89
C VAL A 69 6.58 -2.82 -4.78
N ARG A 70 6.77 -3.48 -5.91
CA ARG A 70 7.86 -3.16 -6.85
C ARG A 70 7.69 -1.79 -7.49
N SER A 71 6.46 -1.37 -7.80
CA SER A 71 6.20 -0.03 -8.33
C SER A 71 6.55 1.06 -7.33
N VAL A 72 6.13 0.93 -6.07
CA VAL A 72 6.48 1.88 -5.01
C VAL A 72 7.99 1.88 -4.76
N ALA A 73 8.62 0.71 -4.67
CA ALA A 73 10.06 0.59 -4.46
C ALA A 73 10.91 1.17 -5.62
N ARG A 74 10.39 1.16 -6.85
CA ARG A 74 11.03 1.82 -8.00
C ARG A 74 10.95 3.34 -7.91
N ALA A 75 9.86 3.88 -7.37
CA ALA A 75 9.70 5.31 -7.15
C ALA A 75 10.60 5.79 -6.00
N ASP A 76 10.63 5.06 -4.89
CA ASP A 76 11.51 5.31 -3.74
C ASP A 76 11.72 4.01 -2.96
N GLY A 77 12.97 3.55 -2.84
CA GLY A 77 13.30 2.28 -2.19
C GLY A 77 12.98 2.24 -0.70
N SER A 78 13.14 3.35 0.02
CA SER A 78 12.82 3.43 1.45
C SER A 78 11.31 3.42 1.66
N VAL A 79 10.55 4.14 0.83
CA VAL A 79 9.07 4.11 0.86
C VAL A 79 8.57 2.70 0.53
N GLY A 80 9.12 2.06 -0.51
CA GLY A 80 8.76 0.70 -0.89
C GLY A 80 8.98 -0.31 0.23
N ARG A 81 10.06 -0.19 1.00
CA ARG A 81 10.32 -1.05 2.17
C ARG A 81 9.31 -0.85 3.29
N ILE A 82 8.94 0.39 3.60
CA ILE A 82 7.95 0.67 4.65
C ILE A 82 6.57 0.19 4.19
N TYR A 83 6.24 0.37 2.91
CA TYR A 83 4.99 -0.09 2.31
C TYR A 83 4.87 -1.62 2.34
N ASP A 84 5.92 -2.36 2.00
CA ASP A 84 5.98 -3.83 2.17
C ASP A 84 5.71 -4.24 3.62
N GLY A 85 6.36 -3.59 4.57
CA GLY A 85 6.13 -3.82 6.00
C GLY A 85 4.69 -3.51 6.45
N HIS A 86 4.06 -2.49 5.87
CA HIS A 86 2.65 -2.16 6.10
C HIS A 86 1.73 -3.29 5.63
N LEU A 87 1.90 -3.78 4.40
CA LEU A 87 1.08 -4.88 3.88
C LEU A 87 1.25 -6.17 4.69
N ASN A 88 2.48 -6.45 5.15
CA ASN A 88 2.75 -7.57 6.06
C ASN A 88 2.02 -7.41 7.41
N ALA A 89 1.90 -6.18 7.93
CA ALA A 89 1.17 -5.92 9.16
C ALA A 89 -0.35 -6.16 8.98
N VAL A 90 -0.92 -5.71 7.86
CA VAL A 90 -2.32 -5.98 7.50
C VAL A 90 -2.58 -7.49 7.41
N GLU A 91 -1.73 -8.23 6.72
CA GLU A 91 -1.86 -9.69 6.62
C GLU A 91 -1.75 -10.36 8.00
N ARG A 92 -0.82 -9.93 8.85
CA ARG A 92 -0.69 -10.45 10.23
C ARG A 92 -1.97 -10.24 11.04
N LEU A 93 -2.60 -9.08 10.94
CA LEU A 93 -3.89 -8.83 11.61
C LEU A 93 -4.96 -9.79 11.06
N ALA A 94 -5.10 -9.86 9.73
CA ALA A 94 -6.09 -10.69 9.07
C ALA A 94 -5.98 -12.18 9.45
N VAL A 95 -4.76 -12.73 9.53
CA VAL A 95 -4.57 -14.18 9.76
C VAL A 95 -4.41 -14.56 11.24
N ALA A 96 -3.95 -13.65 12.12
CA ALA A 96 -3.54 -14.00 13.48
C ALA A 96 -4.27 -13.23 14.60
N ALA A 97 -4.85 -12.06 14.34
CA ALA A 97 -5.59 -11.35 15.39
C ALA A 97 -6.91 -12.09 15.70
N ALA A 98 -7.32 -12.12 16.96
CA ALA A 98 -8.61 -12.66 17.38
C ALA A 98 -9.69 -11.57 17.32
N GLU A 99 -10.96 -11.97 17.26
CA GLU A 99 -12.07 -11.01 17.39
C GLU A 99 -12.21 -10.48 18.83
N PRO A 100 -12.61 -9.21 19.03
CA PRO A 100 -13.00 -8.23 18.00
C PRO A 100 -11.83 -7.41 17.42
N LEU A 101 -10.61 -7.59 17.93
CA LEU A 101 -9.44 -6.78 17.54
C LEU A 101 -9.19 -6.82 16.03
N ARG A 102 -9.39 -7.98 15.39
CA ARG A 102 -9.21 -8.10 13.95
C ARG A 102 -10.15 -7.16 13.18
N SER A 103 -11.45 -7.24 13.40
CA SER A 103 -12.40 -6.35 12.71
C SER A 103 -12.19 -4.89 13.09
N GLU A 104 -11.96 -4.58 14.36
CA GLU A 104 -11.74 -3.20 14.82
C GLU A 104 -10.55 -2.52 14.12
N GLU A 105 -9.45 -3.24 13.92
CA GLU A 105 -8.25 -2.69 13.27
C GLU A 105 -8.31 -2.69 11.73
N LEU A 106 -9.07 -3.61 11.12
CA LEU A 106 -9.19 -3.68 9.65
C LEU A 106 -10.30 -2.77 9.08
N ASP A 107 -11.29 -2.38 9.89
CA ASP A 107 -12.38 -1.49 9.50
C ASP A 107 -12.08 0.01 9.76
N ALA A 108 -10.97 0.34 10.43
CA ALA A 108 -10.55 1.70 10.79
C ALA A 108 -9.83 2.47 9.66
#